data_AF-A0A1C5W536-F1
#
_entry.id   AF-A0A1C5W536-F1
#
_cell.length_a   1.000
_cell.length_b   1.000
_cell.length_c   1.000
_cell.angle_alpha   90.00
_cell.angle_beta   90.00
_cell.angle_gamma   90.00
#
_symmetry.space_group_name_H-M   'P 1'
#
loop_
_entity.id
_entity.type
_entity.pdbx_description
1 polymer ?
#
loop_
_entity_poly.entity_id
_entity_poly.type
_entity_poly.pdbx_seq_one_letter_code
_entity_poly.pdbx_strand_id
1 'polypeptide(L)'
;MLNKVKLALRIKTDAFDSEIEGLIAAALSDLALAGASQQQEDDPLIVRAVITYCKTNFGAPDEYDRLKKSYDEQKAQLMMATGYTDWGESDG
;
A
#
# COMPACT_ATOMS: atom_id res chain seq x y z
N MET A 1 1.47 11.32 0.51
CA MET A 1 2.01 9.98 0.84
C MET A 1 3.54 9.94 1.07
N LEU A 2 4.37 10.47 0.16
CA LEU A 2 5.85 10.31 0.14
C LEU A 2 6.55 10.51 1.50
N ASN A 3 6.33 11.62 2.19
CA ASN A 3 6.97 11.91 3.48
C ASN A 3 6.67 10.85 4.56
N LYS A 4 5.44 10.29 4.58
CA LYS A 4 5.05 9.22 5.53
C LYS A 4 5.86 7.94 5.24
N VAL A 5 6.07 7.62 3.96
CA VAL A 5 6.86 6.45 3.53
C VAL A 5 8.34 6.64 3.81
N LYS A 6 8.93 7.80 3.46
CA LYS A 6 10.34 8.13 3.77
C LYS A 6 10.61 8.01 5.27
N LEU A 7 9.73 8.55 6.10
CA LEU A 7 9.83 8.42 7.55
C LEU A 7 9.81 6.96 8.00
N ALA A 8 8.90 6.15 7.45
CA ALA A 8 8.77 4.74 7.79
C ALA A 8 9.98 3.89 7.33
N LEU A 9 10.61 4.26 6.21
CA LEU A 9 11.85 3.67 5.68
C LEU A 9 13.11 4.21 6.36
N ARG A 10 12.98 5.22 7.25
CA ARG A 10 14.09 5.94 7.89
C ARG A 10 15.01 6.69 6.90
N ILE A 11 14.46 7.12 5.76
CA ILE A 11 15.16 7.87 4.73
C ILE A 11 15.04 9.37 5.00
N LYS A 12 16.17 10.07 4.99
CA LYS A 12 16.24 11.54 5.18
C LYS A 12 16.67 12.30 3.93
N THR A 13 17.13 11.59 2.91
CA THR A 13 17.58 12.15 1.63
C THR A 13 16.44 12.10 0.61
N ASP A 14 16.53 12.94 -0.41
CA ASP A 14 15.58 12.98 -1.52
C ASP A 14 16.08 12.18 -2.74
N ALA A 15 17.27 11.58 -2.64
CA ALA A 15 17.90 10.83 -3.73
C ALA A 15 17.10 9.62 -4.22
N PHE A 16 16.17 9.11 -3.41
CA PHE A 16 15.33 7.96 -3.73
C PHE A 16 13.87 8.32 -3.98
N ASP A 17 13.53 9.61 -4.03
CA ASP A 17 12.13 10.05 -4.05
C ASP A 17 11.38 9.50 -5.25
N SER A 18 11.98 9.55 -6.45
CA SER A 18 11.37 9.00 -7.67
C SER A 18 11.12 7.48 -7.59
N GLU A 19 12.01 6.73 -6.94
CA GLU A 19 11.84 5.28 -6.73
C GLU A 19 10.71 5.00 -5.74
N ILE A 20 10.70 5.72 -4.62
CA ILE A 20 9.67 5.59 -3.58
C ILE A 20 8.30 6.00 -4.13
N GLU A 21 8.22 7.07 -4.92
CA GLU A 21 6.99 7.47 -5.61
C GLU A 21 6.49 6.39 -6.57
N GLY A 22 7.39 5.73 -7.31
CA GLY A 22 7.05 4.58 -8.14
C GLY A 22 6.47 3.42 -7.33
N LEU A 23 7.05 3.10 -6.17
CA LEU A 23 6.54 2.07 -5.28
C LEU A 23 5.19 2.44 -4.65
N ILE A 24 4.98 3.72 -4.31
CA ILE A 24 3.70 4.23 -3.83
C ILE A 24 2.62 4.06 -4.91
N ALA A 25 2.91 4.46 -6.15
CA ALA A 25 1.98 4.34 -7.26
C ALA A 25 1.63 2.86 -7.57
N ALA A 26 2.63 1.97 -7.49
CA ALA A 26 2.43 0.53 -7.65
C ALA A 26 1.54 -0.04 -6.54
N ALA A 27 1.77 0.34 -5.27
CA ALA A 27 0.95 -0.08 -4.14
C ALA A 27 -0.51 0.37 -4.28
N LEU A 28 -0.74 1.65 -4.61
CA LEU A 28 -2.09 2.20 -4.80
C LEU A 28 -2.81 1.50 -5.95
N SER A 29 -2.12 1.24 -7.06
CA SER A 29 -2.67 0.49 -8.19
C SER A 29 -3.03 -0.94 -7.80
N ASP A 30 -2.20 -1.62 -7.01
CA ASP A 30 -2.45 -2.98 -6.55
C ASP A 30 -3.63 -3.08 -5.57
N LEU A 31 -3.81 -2.08 -4.72
CA LEU A 31 -4.99 -1.94 -3.85
C LEU A 31 -6.25 -1.63 -4.66
N ALA A 32 -6.15 -0.76 -5.67
CA ALA A 32 -7.27 -0.45 -6.56
C ALA A 32 -7.74 -1.68 -7.33
N LEU A 33 -6.83 -2.52 -7.83
CA LEU A 33 -7.15 -3.82 -8.46
C LEU A 33 -7.84 -4.79 -7.49
N ALA A 34 -7.61 -4.64 -6.20
CA ALA A 34 -8.29 -5.39 -5.15
C ALA A 34 -9.71 -4.86 -4.84
N GLY A 35 -10.15 -3.78 -5.49
CA GLY A 35 -11.44 -3.13 -5.20
C GLY A 35 -11.35 -2.09 -4.08
N ALA A 36 -10.15 -1.78 -3.57
CA ALA A 36 -9.89 -0.71 -2.61
C ALA A 36 -9.52 0.63 -3.31
N SER A 37 -10.21 0.94 -4.42
CA SER A 37 -9.95 2.09 -5.29
C SER A 37 -10.69 3.37 -4.87
N GLN A 38 -11.69 3.28 -4.01
CA GLN A 38 -12.56 4.40 -3.58
C GLN A 38 -11.97 5.20 -2.41
N GLN A 39 -10.85 4.75 -1.84
CA GLN A 39 -10.31 5.28 -0.60
C GLN A 39 -9.30 6.38 -0.85
N GLN A 40 -9.40 7.44 -0.05
CA GLN A 40 -8.50 8.57 -0.12
C GLN A 40 -7.09 8.16 0.35
N GLU A 41 -6.05 8.78 -0.23
CA GLU A 41 -4.65 8.54 0.15
C GLU A 41 -4.33 8.85 1.63
N ASP A 42 -5.25 9.50 2.34
CA ASP A 42 -5.14 9.79 3.77
C ASP A 42 -5.85 8.78 4.67
N ASP A 43 -6.53 7.78 4.09
CA ASP A 43 -7.10 6.69 4.84
C ASP A 43 -6.00 5.93 5.63
N PRO A 44 -6.14 5.77 6.95
CA PRO A 44 -5.10 5.15 7.77
C PRO A 44 -4.72 3.72 7.36
N LEU A 45 -5.68 2.92 6.86
CA LEU A 45 -5.42 1.54 6.43
C LEU A 45 -4.75 1.50 5.06
N ILE A 46 -5.14 2.38 4.14
CA ILE A 46 -4.45 2.53 2.84
C ILE A 46 -3.01 3.01 3.06
N VAL A 47 -2.81 4.05 3.88
CA VAL A 47 -1.47 4.54 4.25
C VAL A 47 -0.62 3.42 4.83
N ARG A 48 -1.20 2.58 5.70
CA ARG A 48 -0.48 1.47 6.31
C ARG A 48 -0.08 0.40 5.29
N ALA A 49 -0.99 0.02 4.39
CA ALA A 49 -0.73 -0.95 3.33
C ALA A 49 0.36 -0.46 2.37
N VAL A 50 0.29 0.81 1.94
CA VAL A 50 1.31 1.44 1.08
C VAL A 50 2.68 1.44 1.74
N ILE A 51 2.76 1.78 3.04
CA ILE A 51 4.03 1.72 3.79
C ILE A 51 4.59 0.31 3.83
N THR A 52 3.77 -0.71 4.10
CA THR A 52 4.23 -2.10 4.12
C THR A 52 4.68 -2.56 2.73
N TYR A 53 3.97 -2.19 1.66
CA TYR A 53 4.38 -2.48 0.29
C TYR A 53 5.75 -1.87 -0.03
N CYS A 54 5.93 -0.58 0.27
CA CYS A 54 7.21 0.09 0.04
C CYS A 54 8.33 -0.56 0.86
N LYS A 55 8.09 -0.91 2.13
CA LYS A 55 9.07 -1.64 2.96
C LYS A 55 9.42 -3.01 2.41
N THR A 56 8.46 -3.70 1.80
CA THR A 56 8.67 -5.02 1.21
C THR A 56 9.57 -4.93 -0.02
N ASN A 57 9.37 -3.91 -0.86
CA ASN A 57 9.97 -3.84 -2.19
C ASN A 57 11.19 -2.92 -2.29
N PHE A 58 11.37 -1.98 -1.36
CA PHE A 58 12.51 -1.07 -1.36
C PHE A 58 13.76 -1.75 -0.79
N GLY A 59 14.84 -1.80 -1.57
CA GLY A 59 16.17 -2.18 -1.09
C GLY A 59 16.38 -3.66 -0.72
N ALA A 60 15.48 -4.56 -1.12
CA ALA A 60 15.58 -6.02 -0.89
C ALA A 60 15.81 -6.40 0.59
N PRO A 61 14.81 -6.23 1.47
CA PRO A 61 14.97 -6.44 2.91
C PRO A 61 15.12 -7.93 3.28
N ASP A 62 15.91 -8.22 4.31
CA ASP A 62 16.01 -9.57 4.92
C ASP A 62 14.65 -10.12 5.40
N GLU A 63 13.72 -9.20 5.69
CA GLU A 63 12.39 -9.51 6.20
C GLU A 63 11.34 -9.63 5.09
N TYR A 64 11.75 -9.73 3.82
CA TYR A 64 10.87 -9.73 2.65
C TYR A 64 9.64 -10.64 2.81
N ASP A 65 9.84 -11.92 3.13
CA ASP A 65 8.72 -12.89 3.24
C ASP A 65 7.71 -12.49 4.34
N ARG A 66 8.21 -11.97 5.47
CA ARG A 66 7.36 -11.53 6.59
C ARG A 66 6.58 -10.27 6.21
N LEU A 67 7.24 -9.33 5.55
CA LEU A 67 6.63 -8.08 5.10
C LEU A 67 5.61 -8.32 3.98
N LYS A 68 5.92 -9.21 3.04
CA LYS A 68 5.02 -9.65 1.97
C LYS A 68 3.77 -10.29 2.54
N LYS A 69 3.92 -11.22 3.48
CA LYS A 69 2.77 -11.83 4.17
C LYS A 69 1.92 -10.76 4.88
N SER A 70 2.55 -9.82 5.58
CA SER A 70 1.83 -8.73 6.24
C SER A 70 1.08 -7.83 5.26
N TYR A 71 1.66 -7.56 4.09
CA TYR A 71 0.98 -6.81 3.03
C TYR A 71 -0.22 -7.58 2.47
N ASP A 72 -0.05 -8.87 2.20
CA ASP A 72 -1.11 -9.73 1.65
C ASP A 72 -2.31 -9.83 2.60
N GLU A 73 -2.06 -9.95 3.91
CA GLU A 73 -3.11 -9.94 4.94
C GLU A 73 -3.85 -8.59 4.99
N GLN A 74 -3.14 -7.47 4.90
CA GLN A 74 -3.75 -6.14 4.86
C GLN A 74 -4.60 -5.95 3.62
N LYS A 75 -4.10 -6.35 2.44
CA LYS A 75 -4.84 -6.30 1.19
C LYS A 75 -6.10 -7.15 1.27
N ALA A 76 -6.02 -8.38 1.76
CA ALA A 76 -7.18 -9.26 1.93
C ALA A 76 -8.22 -8.66 2.89
N GLN A 77 -7.80 -8.01 3.99
CA GLN A 77 -8.72 -7.33 4.91
C GLN A 77 -9.44 -6.16 4.24
N LEU A 78 -8.72 -5.34 3.46
CA LEU A 78 -9.29 -4.22 2.71
C LEU A 78 -10.30 -4.70 1.65
N MET A 79 -10.06 -5.85 1.03
CA MET A 79 -10.97 -6.50 0.08
C MET A 79 -12.25 -7.09 0.70
N MET A 80 -12.25 -7.35 2.01
CA MET A 80 -13.38 -7.99 2.69
C MET A 80 -14.20 -7.00 3.53
N ALA A 81 -13.62 -5.85 3.87
CA ALA A 81 -14.26 -4.85 4.71
C ALA A 81 -15.35 -4.09 3.91
N THR A 82 -16.59 -4.16 4.40
CA THR A 82 -17.68 -3.33 3.89
C THR A 82 -17.32 -1.85 4.09
N GLY A 83 -17.36 -1.07 3.01
CA GLY A 83 -16.88 0.33 2.97
C GLY A 83 -15.46 0.50 2.40
N TYR A 84 -14.72 -0.59 2.17
CA TYR A 84 -13.42 -0.56 1.49
C TYR A 84 -13.39 -1.36 0.17
N THR A 85 -14.50 -1.99 -0.20
CA THR A 85 -14.59 -2.77 -1.42
C THR A 85 -15.79 -2.28 -2.21
N ASP A 86 -15.54 -1.87 -3.46
CA ASP A 86 -16.60 -1.69 -4.45
C ASP A 86 -16.99 -3.07 -4.97
N TRP A 87 -18.16 -3.54 -4.55
CA TRP A 87 -18.65 -4.89 -4.88
C TRP A 87 -19.24 -4.97 -6.28
N GLY A 88 -19.35 -3.85 -7.01
CA GLY A 88 -20.17 -3.72 -8.21
C GLY A 88 -21.65 -3.84 -7.86
N GLU A 89 -22.49 -3.02 -8.47
CA GLU A 89 -23.94 -3.22 -8.37
C GLU A 89 -24.27 -4.60 -8.94
N SER A 90 -24.68 -5.52 -8.08
CA SER A 90 -25.34 -6.76 -8.48
C SER A 90 -26.72 -6.35 -9.00
N ASP A 91 -26.79 -6.01 -10.29
CA ASP A 91 -28.07 -5.92 -11.01
C ASP A 91 -28.78 -7.28 -10.85
N GLY A 92 -29.88 -7.23 -10.08
CA GLY A 92 -30.70 -8.39 -9.71
C GLY A 92 -31.51 -8.97 -10.85
#